data_AF-A0A938TZU3-F1
#
_entry.id   AF-A0A938TZU3-F1
#
_cell.length_a   1.000
_cell.length_b   1.000
_cell.length_c   1.000
_cell.angle_alpha   90.00
_cell.angle_beta   90.00
_cell.angle_gamma   90.00
#
_symmetry.space_group_name_H-M   'P 1'
#
loop_
_entity.id
_entity.type
_entity.pdbx_description
1 polymer ?
#
loop_
_entity_poly.entity_id
_entity_poly.type
_entity_poly.pdbx_seq_one_letter_code
_entity_poly.pdbx_strand_id
1 'polypeptide(L)' 'MNFEWDEKKRQANIANHKLDFMDAEVIFSAPVLATIDRRKDYPENRWAALG' A
#
# COMPACT_ATOMS: atom_id res chain seq x y z
N MET A 1 7.22 12.80 -1.85
CA MET A 1 5.84 12.30 -1.77
C MET A 1 5.61 11.94 -0.32
N ASN A 2 4.55 12.43 0.33
CA ASN A 2 4.35 12.16 1.76
C ASN A 2 3.48 10.91 1.86
N PHE A 3 4.02 9.84 2.45
CA PHE A 3 3.29 8.62 2.76
C PHE A 3 2.92 8.62 4.24
N GLU A 4 1.69 8.21 4.53
CA GLU A 4 1.19 8.04 5.89
C GLU A 4 0.53 6.68 6.05
N TRP A 5 0.64 6.13 7.25
CA TRP A 5 -0.04 4.90 7.64
C TRP A 5 -0.24 4.87 9.15
N ASP A 6 -1.18 4.05 9.58
CA ASP A 6 -1.30 3.67 10.98
C ASP A 6 -0.18 2.69 11.36
N GLU A 7 0.53 2.97 12.46
CA GLU A 7 1.67 2.16 12.88
C GLU A 7 1.27 0.73 13.28
N LYS A 8 0.07 0.52 13.84
CA LYS A 8 -0.42 -0.84 14.15
C LYS A 8 -0.63 -1.63 12.85
N LYS A 9 -1.10 -0.98 11.79
CA LYS A 9 -1.23 -1.59 10.46
C LYS A 9 0.13 -1.95 9.86
N ARG A 10 1.15 -1.09 9.99
CA ARG A 10 2.52 -1.40 9.56
C ARG A 10 3.07 -2.64 10.26
N GLN A 11 2.98 -2.68 11.60
CA GLN A 11 3.44 -3.83 12.39
C GLN A 11 2.70 -5.13 12.01
N ALA A 12 1.38 -5.05 11.80
CA ALA A 12 0.60 -6.19 11.32
C ALA A 12 1.01 -6.64 9.90
N ASN A 13 1.36 -5.70 9.02
CA ASN A 13 1.82 -6.02 7.66
C ASN A 13 3.18 -6.72 7.68
N ILE A 14 4.11 -6.27 8.52
CA ILE A 14 5.40 -6.93 8.73
C ILE A 14 5.19 -8.36 9.26
N ALA A 15 4.32 -8.55 10.26
CA ALA A 15 4.05 -9.87 10.82
C ALA A 15 3.40 -10.83 9.82
N ASN A 16 2.39 -10.37 9.07
CA ASN A 16 1.59 -11.22 8.19
C ASN A 16 2.23 -11.44 6.82
N HIS A 17 2.96 -10.46 6.31
CA HIS A 17 3.44 -10.42 4.93
C HIS A 17 4.96 -10.23 4.80
N LYS A 18 5.67 -9.98 5.91
CA LYS A 18 7.12 -9.74 5.95
C LYS A 18 7.56 -8.55 5.09
N LEU A 19 6.66 -7.58 4.91
CA LEU A 19 6.89 -6.37 4.13
C LEU A 19 6.64 -5.14 5.01
N ASP A 20 7.58 -4.21 5.00
CA ASP A 20 7.44 -2.92 5.66
C ASP A 20 6.88 -1.88 4.68
N PHE A 21 6.01 -0.98 5.17
CA PHE A 21 5.54 0.15 4.38
C PHE A 21 6.62 1.18 4.10
N MET A 22 7.65 1.26 4.96
CA MET A 22 8.83 2.08 4.70
C MET A 22 9.52 1.67 3.38
N ASP A 23 9.54 0.37 3.06
CA ASP A 23 10.19 -0.13 1.84
C ASP A 23 9.28 -0.01 0.61
N ALA A 24 7.95 0.05 0.82
CA ALA A 24 6.97 0.08 -0.25
C ALA A 24 7.02 1.36 -1.09
N GLU A 25 7.65 2.44 -0.61
CA GLU A 25 7.80 3.67 -1.39
C GLU A 25 8.64 3.48 -2.66
N VAL A 26 9.51 2.46 -2.67
CA VAL A 26 10.45 2.20 -3.78
C VAL A 26 9.72 1.93 -5.09
N ILE A 27 8.50 1.38 -5.06
CA ILE A 27 7.72 1.11 -6.28
C ILE A 27 7.47 2.39 -7.08
N PHE A 28 7.39 3.55 -6.41
CA PHE A 28 7.14 4.85 -7.04
C PHE A 28 8.39 5.48 -7.67
N SER A 29 9.55 4.82 -7.61
CA SER A 29 10.78 5.25 -8.29
C SER A 29 10.78 4.95 -9.80
N ALA A 30 9.82 4.15 -10.27
CA ALA A 30 9.63 3.77 -11.66
C ALA A 30 8.14 3.86 -12.05
N PRO A 31 7.76 3.66 -13.33
CA PRO A 31 6.35 3.57 -13.70
C PRO A 31 5.63 2.47 -12.92
N VAL A 32 4.54 2.85 -12.26
CA VAL A 32 3.68 1.96 -11.46
C VAL A 32 2.42 1.60 -12.23
N LEU A 33 2.04 0.32 -12.20
CA LEU A 33 0.71 -0.11 -12.63
C LEU A 33 -0.27 0.04 -11.45
N ALA A 34 -1.25 0.91 -11.59
CA ALA A 34 -2.27 1.14 -10.56
C ALA A 34 -3.68 0.79 -11.08
N THR A 35 -4.49 0.14 -10.24
CA THR A 35 -5.88 -0.18 -10.53
C THR A 35 -6.78 0.13 -9.33
N ILE A 36 -8.03 0.52 -9.59
CA ILE A 36 -9.05 0.69 -8.55
C ILE A 36 -9.36 -0.69 -7.95
N ASP A 37 -9.30 -0.79 -6.62
CA ASP A 37 -9.69 -1.98 -5.87
C ASP A 37 -11.20 -1.98 -5.63
N ARG A 38 -11.89 -2.83 -6.39
CA ARG A 38 -13.36 -3.02 -6.31
C ARG A 38 -13.76 -4.31 -5.61
N ARG A 39 -12.85 -4.95 -4.86
CA ARG A 39 -13.14 -6.23 -4.18
C ARG A 39 -14.18 -6.11 -3.07
N LYS A 40 -14.36 -4.91 -2.51
CA LYS A 40 -15.38 -4.58 -1.50
C LYS A 40 -15.93 -3.19 -1.80
N ASP A 41 -17.11 -2.91 -1.25
CA ASP A 41 -17.68 -1.57 -1.26
C ASP A 41 -17.06 -0.77 -0.11
N TYR A 42 -15.98 -0.06 -0.41
CA TYR A 42 -15.25 0.75 0.55
C TYR A 42 -15.89 2.15 0.63
N PRO A 43 -15.89 2.80 1.81
CA PRO A 43 -16.41 4.17 1.95
C PRO A 43 -15.54 5.22 1.22
N GLU A 44 -14.46 4.79 0.59
CA GLU A 44 -13.45 5.61 -0.06
C GLU A 44 -12.85 4.86 -1.27
N ASN A 45 -12.27 5.60 -2.21
CA ASN A 45 -11.54 4.98 -3.32
C ASN A 45 -10.27 4.30 -2.82
N ARG A 46 -10.13 3.01 -3.13
CA ARG A 46 -8.89 2.24 -2.87
C ARG A 46 -8.21 1.88 -4.17
N TRP A 47 -6.89 1.88 -4.13
CA TRP A 47 -6.04 1.54 -5.27
C TRP A 47 -5.06 0.44 -4.88
N ALA A 48 -4.82 -0.48 -5.82
CA ALA A 48 -3.71 -1.44 -5.75
C ALA A 48 -2.63 -0.99 -6.73
N ALA A 49 -1.39 -0.95 -6.28
CA ALA A 49 -0.21 -0.54 -7.03
C ALA A 49 0.78 -1.71 -7.17
N LEU A 50 1.40 -1.85 -8.34
CA LEU A 50 2.43 -2.82 -8.64
C LEU A 50 3.61 -2.13 -9.34
N GLY A 51 4.82 -2.31 -8.81
CA GLY A 51 6.08 -1.75 -9.29
C GLY A 51 7.27 -2.31 -8.52
#